data_AF-A0A1Z5J2T3-F1
#
_entry.id   AF-A0A1Z5J2T3-F1
#
_cell.length_a   1.000
_cell.length_b   1.000
_cell.length_c   1.000
_cell.angle_alpha   90.00
_cell.angle_beta   90.00
_cell.angle_gamma   90.00
#
_symmetry.space_group_name_H-M   'P 1'
#
loop_
_entity.id
_entity.type
_entity.pdbx_description
1 polymer ?
#
loop_
_entity_poly.entity_id
_entity_poly.type
_entity_poly.pdbx_seq_one_letter_code
_entity_poly.pdbx_strand_id
1 'polypeptide(L)'
;MKKMKALLLMLGTVGLAAGFMAGTAHASTPYYTKSINSSVSYIKGHTKKSELNCWDALAVKRSPYGMSSAAKKVFVKSLSGQFSDLDGHYAAVDYERTLIGAVSIGYNPTKYRGKNLVNGIIKTAPKSNAGVLAKVFGIIALSTKNYGSKSNATVKTLVSQVVKAQDSKGGWEISGHTSDVDVTGMALMALGMHKNYSGVNTAISKAVKLLETKAFSKKTGDFVIAGSFSKKANSNSDALAIAGLSAVGVNPEKLKTKSGVTPIKRLIKYQKSSGQFRWWMGSNSGSLQMATQQSAYALEQYSYFKANKGSIFKF
;
A
#
# COMPACT_ATOMS: atom_id res chain seq x y z
N MET A 1 9.13 -73.93 -44.42
CA MET A 1 9.32 -72.45 -44.35
C MET A 1 7.99 -71.78 -44.05
N LYS A 2 7.97 -70.95 -43.00
CA LYS A 2 7.04 -69.84 -42.71
C LYS A 2 5.55 -70.15 -42.41
N LYS A 3 5.28 -70.11 -41.10
CA LYS A 3 4.25 -69.34 -40.35
C LYS A 3 2.76 -69.62 -40.66
N MET A 4 2.07 -70.23 -39.69
CA MET A 4 0.62 -70.06 -39.54
C MET A 4 0.18 -70.01 -38.06
N LYS A 5 -0.33 -68.82 -37.70
CA LYS A 5 -1.40 -68.50 -36.74
C LYS A 5 -1.33 -69.07 -35.31
N ALA A 6 -0.84 -68.25 -34.38
CA ALA A 6 -1.27 -68.31 -32.98
C ALA A 6 -2.55 -67.48 -32.83
N LEU A 7 -3.67 -68.19 -32.65
CA LEU A 7 -4.92 -67.68 -32.12
C LEU A 7 -4.81 -67.73 -30.60
N LEU A 8 -4.98 -66.62 -29.88
CA LEU A 8 -5.43 -66.71 -28.49
C LEU A 8 -6.32 -65.52 -28.14
N LEU A 9 -7.49 -65.90 -27.64
CA LEU A 9 -8.67 -65.14 -27.24
C LEU A 9 -8.35 -63.92 -26.37
N MET A 10 -9.02 -62.81 -26.68
CA MET A 10 -9.29 -61.72 -25.74
C MET A 10 -10.18 -62.24 -24.60
N LEU A 11 -9.76 -62.00 -23.37
CA LEU A 11 -10.64 -61.94 -22.20
C LEU A 11 -10.48 -60.55 -21.59
N GLY A 12 -11.57 -59.80 -21.62
CA GLY A 12 -11.63 -58.41 -21.19
C GLY A 12 -11.55 -58.28 -19.67
N THR A 13 -10.82 -57.25 -19.24
CA THR A 13 -10.93 -56.69 -17.90
C THR A 13 -11.51 -55.29 -18.03
N VAL A 14 -12.78 -55.15 -17.63
CA VAL A 14 -13.45 -53.87 -17.43
C VAL A 14 -12.84 -53.23 -16.18
N GLY A 15 -11.94 -52.27 -16.37
CA GLY A 15 -11.49 -51.39 -15.30
C GLY A 15 -12.40 -50.17 -15.22
N LEU A 16 -13.29 -50.12 -14.21
CA LEU A 16 -14.00 -48.90 -13.85
C LEU A 16 -12.99 -47.85 -13.38
N ALA A 17 -12.72 -46.85 -14.21
CA ALA A 17 -12.03 -45.64 -13.79
C ALA A 17 -13.02 -44.74 -13.04
N ALA A 18 -13.09 -44.88 -11.72
CA ALA A 18 -13.75 -43.92 -10.86
C ALA A 18 -12.93 -42.62 -10.85
N GLY A 19 -13.34 -41.65 -11.68
CA GLY A 19 -12.77 -40.32 -11.69
C GLY A 19 -13.10 -39.58 -10.39
N PHE A 20 -12.13 -39.50 -9.47
CA PHE A 20 -12.17 -38.52 -8.38
C PHE A 20 -12.00 -37.12 -8.98
N MET A 21 -13.11 -36.45 -9.30
CA MET A 21 -13.09 -35.00 -9.45
C MET A 21 -12.96 -34.39 -8.06
N ALA A 22 -11.72 -34.14 -7.63
CA ALA A 22 -11.44 -33.24 -6.52
C ALA A 22 -11.93 -31.84 -6.93
N GLY A 23 -13.15 -31.50 -6.54
CA GLY A 23 -13.66 -30.14 -6.64
C GLY A 23 -12.71 -29.22 -5.89
N THR A 24 -11.94 -28.42 -6.61
CA THR A 24 -11.18 -27.33 -6.01
C THR A 24 -12.19 -26.37 -5.41
N ALA A 25 -12.39 -26.43 -4.09
CA ALA A 25 -13.18 -25.44 -3.39
C ALA A 25 -12.59 -24.07 -3.72
N HIS A 26 -13.32 -23.26 -4.48
CA HIS A 26 -12.94 -21.87 -4.71
C HIS A 26 -12.86 -21.21 -3.35
N ALA A 27 -11.65 -20.81 -2.94
CA ALA A 27 -11.44 -20.12 -1.69
C ALA A 27 -12.40 -18.93 -1.62
N SER A 28 -13.22 -18.86 -0.56
CA SER A 28 -14.18 -17.78 -0.38
C SER A 28 -13.47 -16.43 -0.48
N THR A 29 -14.01 -15.52 -1.30
CA THR A 29 -13.49 -14.17 -1.44
C THR A 29 -13.28 -13.53 -0.06
N PRO A 30 -12.05 -13.08 0.30
CA PRO A 30 -11.80 -12.49 1.61
C PRO A 30 -12.72 -11.30 1.88
N TYR A 31 -13.24 -11.18 3.09
CA TYR A 31 -14.29 -10.20 3.44
C TYR A 31 -13.92 -8.73 3.15
N TYR A 32 -12.63 -8.39 3.21
CA TYR A 32 -12.12 -7.05 2.90
C TYR A 32 -12.07 -6.73 1.40
N THR A 33 -12.10 -7.75 0.53
CA THR A 33 -12.07 -7.59 -0.94
C THR A 33 -13.24 -6.76 -1.45
N LYS A 34 -14.44 -6.98 -0.88
CA LYS A 34 -15.63 -6.18 -1.20
C LYS A 34 -15.41 -4.71 -0.88
N SER A 35 -14.80 -4.42 0.27
CA SER A 35 -14.50 -3.05 0.69
C SER A 35 -13.52 -2.35 -0.25
N ILE A 36 -12.44 -3.05 -0.66
CA ILE A 36 -11.49 -2.55 -1.67
C ILE A 36 -12.23 -2.22 -2.97
N ASN A 37 -12.99 -3.18 -3.50
CA ASN A 37 -13.70 -3.03 -4.78
C ASN A 37 -14.73 -1.89 -4.78
N SER A 38 -15.48 -1.72 -3.68
CA SER A 38 -16.41 -0.61 -3.52
C SER A 38 -15.68 0.74 -3.48
N SER A 39 -14.53 0.82 -2.80
CA SER A 39 -13.75 2.06 -2.72
C SER A 39 -13.16 2.48 -4.07
N VAL A 40 -12.59 1.55 -4.84
CA VAL A 40 -12.06 1.89 -6.17
C VAL A 40 -13.16 2.14 -7.20
N SER A 41 -14.33 1.53 -7.03
CA SER A 41 -15.51 1.86 -7.84
C SER A 41 -15.99 3.28 -7.53
N TYR A 42 -15.98 3.69 -6.25
CA TYR A 42 -16.26 5.07 -5.87
C TYR A 42 -15.27 6.04 -6.50
N ILE A 43 -13.95 5.78 -6.38
CA ILE A 43 -12.91 6.63 -6.98
C ILE A 43 -13.13 6.82 -8.48
N LYS A 44 -13.39 5.74 -9.22
CA LYS A 44 -13.59 5.80 -10.68
C LYS A 44 -14.89 6.51 -11.10
N GLY A 45 -15.95 6.36 -10.31
CA GLY A 45 -17.30 6.81 -10.69
C GLY A 45 -17.72 8.17 -10.12
N HIS A 46 -17.13 8.59 -8.99
CA HIS A 46 -17.65 9.71 -8.19
C HIS A 46 -16.60 10.76 -7.84
N THR A 47 -15.30 10.44 -7.85
CA THR A 47 -14.27 11.47 -7.71
C THR A 47 -14.23 12.32 -8.98
N LYS A 48 -14.23 13.65 -8.84
CA LYS A 48 -14.17 14.52 -10.01
C LYS A 48 -12.86 14.29 -10.76
N LYS A 49 -12.91 14.31 -12.09
CA LYS A 49 -11.74 14.04 -12.94
C LYS A 49 -10.58 15.00 -12.66
N SER A 50 -10.85 16.24 -12.27
CA SER A 50 -9.84 17.24 -11.87
C SER A 50 -9.20 16.95 -10.51
N GLU A 51 -9.88 16.22 -9.64
CA GLU A 51 -9.42 15.89 -8.28
C GLU A 51 -8.66 14.54 -8.23
N LEU A 52 -8.75 13.71 -9.28
CA LEU A 52 -8.04 12.43 -9.37
C LEU A 52 -6.53 12.63 -9.32
N ASN A 53 -5.85 11.97 -8.38
CA ASN A 53 -4.41 12.14 -8.15
C ASN A 53 -3.64 10.81 -8.10
N CYS A 54 -2.34 10.87 -7.80
CA CYS A 54 -1.47 9.69 -7.81
C CYS A 54 -1.92 8.57 -6.86
N TRP A 55 -2.57 8.90 -5.73
CA TRP A 55 -3.05 7.93 -4.76
C TRP A 55 -4.32 7.22 -5.23
N ASP A 56 -5.20 7.92 -5.94
CA ASP A 56 -6.33 7.31 -6.65
C ASP A 56 -5.84 6.31 -7.70
N ALA A 57 -4.83 6.71 -8.50
CA ALA A 57 -4.24 5.86 -9.52
C ALA A 57 -3.60 4.60 -8.90
N LEU A 58 -2.87 4.74 -7.78
CA LEU A 58 -2.30 3.63 -7.03
C LEU A 58 -3.38 2.67 -6.53
N ALA A 59 -4.41 3.20 -5.85
CA ALA A 59 -5.50 2.40 -5.30
C ALA A 59 -6.21 1.60 -6.39
N VAL A 60 -6.56 2.25 -7.51
CA VAL A 60 -7.19 1.58 -8.66
C VAL A 60 -6.25 0.55 -9.28
N LYS A 61 -4.98 0.90 -9.51
CA LYS A 61 -4.00 0.00 -10.15
C LYS A 61 -3.73 -1.26 -9.33
N ARG A 62 -3.68 -1.13 -8.00
CA ARG A 62 -3.35 -2.23 -7.10
C ARG A 62 -4.54 -3.07 -6.66
N SER A 63 -5.76 -2.56 -6.82
CA SER A 63 -6.98 -3.31 -6.53
C SER A 63 -7.01 -4.67 -7.26
N PRO A 64 -7.83 -5.63 -6.79
CA PRO A 64 -7.85 -6.98 -7.34
C PRO A 64 -8.15 -7.06 -8.83
N TYR A 65 -8.97 -6.13 -9.35
CA TYR A 65 -9.29 -6.03 -10.78
C TYR A 65 -8.34 -5.14 -11.57
N GLY A 66 -7.43 -4.44 -10.88
CA GLY A 66 -6.48 -3.51 -11.46
C GLY A 66 -7.14 -2.32 -12.18
N MET A 67 -6.35 -1.71 -13.07
CA MET A 67 -6.75 -0.54 -13.84
C MET A 67 -7.07 -0.93 -15.28
N SER A 68 -8.32 -0.77 -15.70
CA SER A 68 -8.74 -0.99 -17.09
C SER A 68 -8.14 0.06 -18.03
N SER A 69 -8.09 -0.25 -19.33
CA SER A 69 -7.61 0.69 -20.35
C SER A 69 -8.38 2.01 -20.37
N ALA A 70 -9.70 1.97 -20.14
CA ALA A 70 -10.53 3.17 -20.04
C ALA A 70 -10.18 4.02 -18.82
N ALA A 71 -10.06 3.40 -17.63
CA ALA A 71 -9.66 4.11 -16.42
C ALA A 71 -8.25 4.69 -16.56
N LYS A 72 -7.32 3.95 -17.17
CA LYS A 72 -5.96 4.42 -17.46
C LYS A 72 -5.96 5.69 -18.31
N LYS A 73 -6.76 5.77 -19.36
CA LYS A 73 -6.87 7.00 -20.18
C LYS A 73 -7.31 8.21 -19.35
N VAL A 74 -8.25 8.04 -18.43
CA VAL A 74 -8.70 9.11 -17.52
C VAL A 74 -7.55 9.55 -16.61
N PHE A 75 -6.88 8.62 -15.93
CA PHE A 75 -5.76 8.95 -15.04
C PHE A 75 -4.57 9.59 -15.77
N VAL A 76 -4.25 9.12 -16.98
CA VAL A 76 -3.21 9.74 -17.81
C VAL A 76 -3.53 11.22 -18.05
N LYS A 77 -4.79 11.56 -18.35
CA LYS A 77 -5.22 12.95 -18.53
C LYS A 77 -5.17 13.74 -17.22
N SER A 78 -5.71 13.22 -16.12
CA SER A 78 -5.73 13.93 -14.84
C SER A 78 -4.32 14.20 -14.28
N LEU A 79 -3.46 13.18 -14.23
CA LEU A 79 -2.09 13.31 -13.71
C LEU A 79 -1.19 14.15 -14.61
N SER A 80 -1.57 14.33 -15.88
CA SER A 80 -0.83 15.18 -16.79
C SER A 80 -0.92 16.66 -16.46
N GLY A 81 -2.11 17.16 -16.13
CA GLY A 81 -2.33 18.56 -15.76
C GLY A 81 -1.55 18.90 -14.50
N GLN A 82 -1.72 18.08 -13.46
CA GLN A 82 -1.06 18.30 -12.16
C GLN A 82 0.46 18.43 -12.23
N PHE A 83 1.12 17.71 -13.13
CA PHE A 83 2.57 17.82 -13.27
C PHE A 83 3.00 19.08 -14.04
N SER A 84 2.21 19.51 -15.02
CA SER A 84 2.46 20.75 -15.76
C SER A 84 2.27 21.98 -14.86
N ASP A 85 1.30 21.94 -13.94
CA ASP A 85 0.98 23.05 -13.03
C ASP A 85 2.11 23.38 -12.03
N LEU A 86 3.11 22.50 -11.89
CA LEU A 86 4.26 22.71 -11.00
C LEU A 86 5.34 23.63 -11.60
N ASP A 87 5.22 23.99 -12.89
CA ASP A 87 6.03 25.00 -13.60
C ASP A 87 7.55 25.01 -13.28
N GLY A 88 8.16 23.84 -13.16
CA GLY A 88 9.59 23.73 -12.87
C GLY A 88 10.01 23.84 -11.40
N HIS A 89 9.11 24.23 -10.49
CA HIS A 89 9.35 24.37 -9.06
C HIS A 89 8.95 23.11 -8.28
N TYR A 90 9.79 22.08 -8.34
CA TYR A 90 9.49 20.80 -7.71
C TYR A 90 10.09 20.71 -6.30
N ALA A 91 9.25 20.59 -5.27
CA ALA A 91 9.71 20.09 -3.98
C ALA A 91 10.04 18.60 -4.10
N ALA A 92 10.79 18.05 -3.13
CA ALA A 92 11.12 16.62 -3.11
C ALA A 92 9.85 15.75 -3.24
N VAL A 93 8.84 16.06 -2.42
CA VAL A 93 7.56 15.34 -2.34
C VAL A 93 6.80 15.34 -3.67
N ASP A 94 6.97 16.37 -4.51
CA ASP A 94 6.33 16.42 -5.82
C ASP A 94 6.95 15.42 -6.79
N TYR A 95 8.28 15.28 -6.81
CA TYR A 95 8.95 14.26 -7.61
C TYR A 95 8.52 12.85 -7.20
N GLU A 96 8.44 12.60 -5.89
CA GLU A 96 8.11 11.28 -5.36
C GLU A 96 6.67 10.88 -5.68
N ARG A 97 5.71 11.77 -5.43
CA ARG A 97 4.30 11.53 -5.75
C ARG A 97 4.07 11.38 -7.24
N THR A 98 4.71 12.23 -8.05
CA THR A 98 4.63 12.13 -9.51
C THR A 98 5.19 10.81 -10.00
N LEU A 99 6.31 10.33 -9.44
CA LEU A 99 6.89 9.03 -9.81
C LEU A 99 5.91 7.90 -9.49
N ILE A 100 5.34 7.86 -8.29
CA ILE A 100 4.35 6.85 -7.87
C ILE A 100 3.13 6.87 -8.81
N GLY A 101 2.64 8.06 -9.16
CA GLY A 101 1.55 8.23 -10.13
C GLY A 101 1.92 7.68 -11.50
N ALA A 102 3.08 8.06 -12.04
CA ALA A 102 3.58 7.64 -13.35
C ALA A 102 3.69 6.12 -13.47
N VAL A 103 4.28 5.44 -12.47
CA VAL A 103 4.38 3.97 -12.50
C VAL A 103 3.01 3.30 -12.35
N SER A 104 2.07 3.90 -11.60
CA SER A 104 0.71 3.38 -11.43
C SER A 104 -0.08 3.37 -12.74
N ILE A 105 0.13 4.38 -13.60
CA ILE A 105 -0.44 4.43 -14.95
C ILE A 105 0.44 3.73 -16.01
N GLY A 106 1.55 3.12 -15.61
CA GLY A 106 2.44 2.34 -16.48
C GLY A 106 3.33 3.19 -17.39
N TYR A 107 3.67 4.41 -16.98
CA TYR A 107 4.65 5.26 -17.65
C TYR A 107 6.06 5.01 -17.10
N ASN A 108 7.08 5.33 -17.90
CA ASN A 108 8.48 5.30 -17.49
C ASN A 108 8.85 6.60 -16.75
N PRO A 109 9.18 6.55 -15.44
CA PRO A 109 9.47 7.76 -14.66
C PRO A 109 10.83 8.40 -14.98
N THR A 110 11.71 7.73 -15.72
CA THR A 110 12.99 8.32 -16.18
C THR A 110 12.83 9.26 -17.37
N LYS A 111 11.68 9.23 -18.03
CA LYS A 111 11.35 10.05 -19.21
C LYS A 111 9.90 10.58 -19.14
N TYR A 112 9.36 10.76 -17.93
CA TYR A 112 7.98 11.19 -17.76
C TYR A 112 7.84 12.64 -18.21
N ARG A 113 7.15 12.85 -19.35
CA ARG A 113 6.89 14.17 -19.92
C ARG A 113 8.17 15.01 -20.10
N GLY A 114 9.23 14.38 -20.61
CA GLY A 114 10.52 15.03 -20.83
C GLY A 114 11.35 15.27 -19.56
N LYS A 115 10.90 14.79 -18.39
CA LYS A 115 11.62 14.91 -17.12
C LYS A 115 12.04 13.54 -16.59
N ASN A 116 13.20 13.50 -15.96
CA ASN A 116 13.69 12.34 -15.23
C ASN A 116 13.38 12.50 -13.74
N LEU A 117 12.27 11.91 -13.30
CA LEU A 117 11.80 12.01 -11.91
C LEU A 117 12.76 11.34 -10.95
N VAL A 118 13.36 10.20 -11.35
CA VAL A 118 14.37 9.49 -10.56
C VAL A 118 15.56 10.40 -10.23
N ASN A 119 16.09 11.11 -11.22
CA ASN A 119 17.18 12.07 -11.01
C ASN A 119 16.76 13.25 -10.13
N GLY A 120 15.50 13.68 -10.22
CA GLY A 120 14.93 14.68 -9.31
C GLY A 120 15.03 14.22 -7.86
N ILE A 121 14.48 13.05 -7.55
CA ILE A 121 14.49 12.47 -6.18
C ILE A 121 15.91 12.26 -5.66
N ILE A 122 16.82 11.77 -6.50
CA ILE A 122 18.24 11.58 -6.13
C ILE A 122 18.87 12.90 -5.64
N LYS A 123 18.53 14.03 -6.28
CA LYS A 123 19.08 15.34 -5.93
C LYS A 123 18.39 15.97 -4.72
N THR A 124 17.07 15.80 -4.58
CA THR A 124 16.25 16.57 -3.63
C THR A 124 15.99 15.83 -2.32
N ALA A 125 15.63 14.54 -2.35
CA ALA A 125 15.15 13.83 -1.16
C ALA A 125 16.15 13.79 0.01
N PRO A 126 17.46 13.51 -0.21
CA PRO A 126 18.43 13.44 0.89
C PRO A 126 18.65 14.76 1.63
N LYS A 127 18.46 15.89 0.92
CA LYS A 127 18.72 17.25 1.43
C LYS A 127 17.45 18.04 1.75
N SER A 128 16.28 17.46 1.50
CA SER A 128 14.99 18.14 1.67
C SER A 128 14.73 18.55 3.12
N ASN A 129 14.29 19.80 3.30
CA ASN A 129 13.82 20.35 4.57
C ASN A 129 12.41 19.86 4.96
N ALA A 130 11.73 19.09 4.12
CA ALA A 130 10.41 18.50 4.42
C ALA A 130 10.49 17.29 5.40
N GLY A 131 11.51 17.27 6.24
CA GLY A 131 11.70 16.28 7.31
C GLY A 131 11.75 14.84 6.82
N VAL A 132 11.31 13.92 7.68
CA VAL A 132 11.32 12.47 7.45
C VAL A 132 10.44 12.07 6.26
N LEU A 133 9.38 12.82 5.95
CA LEU A 133 8.42 12.47 4.90
C LEU A 133 9.05 12.44 3.50
N ALA A 134 9.89 13.42 3.16
CA ALA A 134 10.59 13.39 1.87
C ALA A 134 11.51 12.16 1.74
N LYS A 135 12.10 11.69 2.85
CA LYS A 135 12.95 10.49 2.83
C LYS A 135 12.10 9.23 2.68
N VAL A 136 10.99 9.14 3.41
CA VAL A 136 10.04 8.02 3.32
C VAL A 136 9.47 7.89 1.90
N PHE A 137 8.97 8.98 1.32
CA PHE A 137 8.47 8.97 -0.05
C PHE A 137 9.59 8.75 -1.07
N GLY A 138 10.79 9.29 -0.84
CA GLY A 138 11.99 9.03 -1.66
C GLY A 138 12.34 7.54 -1.72
N ILE A 139 12.33 6.84 -0.58
CA ILE A 139 12.53 5.39 -0.52
C ILE A 139 11.44 4.69 -1.32
N ILE A 140 10.16 4.97 -1.04
CA ILE A 140 9.04 4.31 -1.71
C ILE A 140 9.12 4.49 -3.23
N ALA A 141 9.27 5.72 -3.70
CA ALA A 141 9.30 6.07 -5.11
C ALA A 141 10.47 5.40 -5.84
N LEU A 142 11.70 5.53 -5.31
CA LEU A 142 12.89 4.90 -5.90
C LEU A 142 12.88 3.38 -5.81
N SER A 143 12.05 2.80 -4.94
CA SER A 143 11.93 1.35 -4.78
C SER A 143 10.76 0.74 -5.58
N THR A 144 10.03 1.55 -6.34
CA THR A 144 8.93 1.06 -7.17
C THR A 144 9.41 0.09 -8.24
N LYS A 145 10.62 0.30 -8.78
CA LYS A 145 11.36 -0.57 -9.70
C LYS A 145 12.86 -0.43 -9.45
N ASN A 146 13.70 -1.17 -10.16
CA ASN A 146 15.15 -0.94 -10.16
C ASN A 146 15.50 0.18 -11.15
N TYR A 147 16.00 1.31 -10.67
CA TYR A 147 16.45 2.45 -11.49
C TYR A 147 17.98 2.59 -11.56
N GLY A 148 18.72 1.54 -11.19
CA GLY A 148 20.18 1.49 -11.32
C GLY A 148 20.95 1.88 -10.05
N SER A 149 22.27 1.76 -10.12
CA SER A 149 23.17 1.85 -8.96
C SER A 149 23.08 3.17 -8.20
N LYS A 150 22.96 4.31 -8.91
CA LYS A 150 22.79 5.63 -8.27
C LYS A 150 21.51 5.71 -7.44
N SER A 151 20.40 5.19 -7.97
CA SER A 151 19.13 5.12 -7.23
C SER A 151 19.24 4.21 -6.01
N ASN A 152 19.88 3.04 -6.15
CA ASN A 152 20.08 2.12 -5.03
C ASN A 152 20.95 2.72 -3.92
N ALA A 153 22.01 3.46 -4.28
CA ALA A 153 22.84 4.19 -3.33
C ALA A 153 22.05 5.28 -2.59
N THR A 154 21.22 6.05 -3.31
CA THR A 154 20.31 7.02 -2.69
C THR A 154 19.32 6.35 -1.74
N VAL A 155 18.70 5.23 -2.13
CA VAL A 155 17.79 4.49 -1.25
C VAL A 155 18.48 4.07 0.04
N LYS A 156 19.72 3.55 -0.03
CA LYS A 156 20.51 3.20 1.16
C LYS A 156 20.74 4.42 2.07
N THR A 157 21.08 5.58 1.50
CA THR A 157 21.23 6.84 2.24
C THR A 157 19.93 7.24 2.92
N LEU A 158 18.81 7.25 2.20
CA LEU A 158 17.50 7.64 2.73
C LEU A 158 17.05 6.69 3.83
N VAL A 159 17.24 5.37 3.67
CA VAL A 159 16.93 4.39 4.72
C VAL A 159 17.73 4.67 5.99
N SER A 160 19.04 4.95 5.86
CA SER A 160 19.86 5.31 7.03
C SER A 160 19.35 6.59 7.71
N GLN A 161 18.95 7.60 6.94
CA GLN A 161 18.37 8.84 7.48
C GLN A 161 17.05 8.59 8.22
N VAL A 162 16.15 7.76 7.65
CA VAL A 162 14.89 7.39 8.32
C VAL A 162 15.15 6.62 9.62
N VAL A 163 16.06 5.63 9.61
CA VAL A 163 16.41 4.88 10.83
C VAL A 163 16.98 5.80 11.91
N LYS A 164 17.85 6.76 11.55
CA LYS A 164 18.41 7.74 12.49
C LYS A 164 17.38 8.73 13.03
N ALA A 165 16.33 9.02 12.26
CA ALA A 165 15.27 9.96 12.64
C ALA A 165 14.20 9.32 13.55
N GLN A 166 14.31 8.03 13.89
CA GLN A 166 13.36 7.38 14.79
C GLN A 166 13.47 7.99 16.20
N ASP A 167 12.33 8.36 16.77
CA ASP A 167 12.27 8.97 18.10
C ASP A 167 12.54 7.95 19.23
N SER A 168 12.67 8.46 20.46
CA SER A 168 12.90 7.64 21.66
C SER A 168 11.72 6.72 22.04
N LYS A 169 10.52 6.98 21.53
CA LYS A 169 9.33 6.15 21.72
C LYS A 169 9.21 5.06 20.65
N GLY A 170 10.06 5.09 19.64
CA GLY A 170 10.16 4.08 18.59
C GLY A 170 9.34 4.39 17.35
N GLY A 171 8.78 5.59 17.23
CA GLY A 171 8.01 6.01 16.06
C GLY A 171 8.73 7.11 15.26
N TRP A 172 7.94 7.77 14.42
CA TRP A 172 8.36 8.95 13.68
C TRP A 172 7.26 10.00 13.66
N GLU A 173 7.65 11.23 13.44
CA GLU A 173 6.80 12.41 13.39
C GLU A 173 7.30 13.40 12.31
N ILE A 174 6.44 14.36 11.93
CA ILE A 174 6.84 15.45 11.03
C ILE A 174 7.63 16.51 11.80
N SER A 175 7.16 16.83 13.00
CA SER A 175 7.73 17.83 13.91
C SER A 175 7.29 17.56 15.35
N GLY A 176 8.09 18.01 16.32
CA GLY A 176 7.85 17.80 17.74
C GLY A 176 8.67 16.63 18.31
N HIS A 177 8.14 15.99 19.35
CA HIS A 177 8.80 14.90 20.10
C HIS A 177 7.89 13.71 20.39
N THR A 178 6.70 13.69 19.76
CA THR A 178 5.69 12.64 19.97
C THR A 178 5.46 11.93 18.65
N SER A 179 5.69 10.63 18.64
CA SER A 179 5.42 9.78 17.47
C SER A 179 4.02 9.98 16.93
N ASP A 180 3.92 10.03 15.60
CA ASP A 180 2.67 10.12 14.87
C ASP A 180 2.33 8.76 14.23
N VAL A 181 1.06 8.35 14.30
CA VAL A 181 0.60 7.05 13.77
C VAL A 181 0.78 6.99 12.26
N ASP A 182 0.45 8.08 11.56
CA ASP A 182 0.46 8.17 10.11
C ASP A 182 1.91 8.07 9.60
N VAL A 183 2.79 8.91 10.16
CA VAL A 183 4.22 8.93 9.79
C VAL A 183 4.89 7.60 10.13
N THR A 184 4.58 7.01 11.29
CA THR A 184 5.11 5.69 11.68
C THR A 184 4.65 4.60 10.71
N GLY A 185 3.38 4.59 10.31
CA GLY A 185 2.85 3.68 9.29
C GLY A 185 3.55 3.84 7.94
N MET A 186 3.77 5.09 7.50
CA MET A 186 4.49 5.38 6.25
C MET A 186 5.96 4.95 6.30
N ALA A 187 6.66 5.19 7.41
CA ALA A 187 8.04 4.73 7.61
C ALA A 187 8.13 3.20 7.55
N LEU A 188 7.21 2.47 8.18
CA LEU A 188 7.13 1.01 8.08
C LEU A 188 6.91 0.54 6.64
N MET A 189 6.06 1.19 5.86
CA MET A 189 5.88 0.86 4.42
C MET A 189 7.19 1.00 3.63
N ALA A 190 7.95 2.07 3.86
CA ALA A 190 9.24 2.30 3.21
C ALA A 190 10.31 1.28 3.66
N LEU A 191 10.48 1.12 4.97
CA LEU A 191 11.48 0.24 5.56
C LEU A 191 11.20 -1.24 5.30
N GLY A 192 9.93 -1.63 5.19
CA GLY A 192 9.53 -3.00 4.87
C GLY A 192 10.07 -3.53 3.54
N MET A 193 10.43 -2.63 2.61
CA MET A 193 11.05 -2.99 1.32
C MET A 193 12.57 -3.23 1.42
N HIS A 194 13.21 -2.84 2.53
CA HIS A 194 14.67 -2.80 2.70
C HIS A 194 15.14 -3.38 4.05
N LYS A 195 14.48 -4.46 4.51
CA LYS A 195 14.78 -5.12 5.80
C LYS A 195 16.22 -5.65 5.94
N ASN A 196 16.93 -5.78 4.82
CA ASN A 196 18.31 -6.23 4.77
C ASN A 196 19.33 -5.14 5.15
N TYR A 197 18.92 -3.88 5.26
CA TYR A 197 19.82 -2.80 5.67
C TYR A 197 19.99 -2.74 7.19
N SER A 198 21.20 -2.35 7.62
CA SER A 198 21.56 -2.28 9.03
C SER A 198 20.62 -1.34 9.81
N GLY A 199 20.24 -1.76 11.02
CA GLY A 199 19.34 -1.03 11.91
C GLY A 199 17.85 -1.07 11.52
N VAL A 200 17.50 -1.51 10.31
CA VAL A 200 16.10 -1.49 9.82
C VAL A 200 15.20 -2.40 10.65
N ASN A 201 15.60 -3.65 10.89
CA ASN A 201 14.78 -4.58 11.68
C ASN A 201 14.57 -4.09 13.12
N THR A 202 15.60 -3.50 13.74
CA THR A 202 15.48 -2.90 15.08
C THR A 202 14.49 -1.73 15.08
N ALA A 203 14.57 -0.84 14.08
CA ALA A 203 13.64 0.27 13.95
C ALA A 203 12.19 -0.22 13.71
N ILE A 204 12.01 -1.22 12.85
CA ILE A 204 10.71 -1.87 12.60
C ILE A 204 10.15 -2.45 13.91
N SER A 205 10.93 -3.21 14.68
CA SER A 205 10.47 -3.81 15.93
C SER A 205 10.00 -2.78 16.95
N LYS A 206 10.71 -1.64 17.08
CA LYS A 206 10.31 -0.54 17.96
C LYS A 206 8.98 0.09 17.53
N ALA A 207 8.82 0.36 16.23
CA ALA A 207 7.62 0.96 15.68
C ALA A 207 6.40 0.05 15.74
N VAL A 208 6.58 -1.25 15.47
CA VAL A 208 5.52 -2.26 15.68
C VAL A 208 5.09 -2.25 17.14
N LYS A 209 6.03 -2.31 18.09
CA LYS A 209 5.72 -2.27 19.52
C LYS A 209 4.97 -0.99 19.91
N LEU A 210 5.38 0.16 19.40
CA LEU A 210 4.67 1.43 19.62
C LEU A 210 3.22 1.35 19.13
N LEU A 211 3.00 0.89 17.89
CA LEU A 211 1.66 0.79 17.32
C LEU A 211 0.78 -0.19 18.10
N GLU A 212 1.31 -1.35 18.48
CA GLU A 212 0.56 -2.39 19.19
C GLU A 212 0.24 -2.02 20.64
N THR A 213 1.13 -1.30 21.33
CA THR A 213 1.03 -1.07 22.79
C THR A 213 0.58 0.33 23.17
N LYS A 214 0.83 1.34 22.33
CA LYS A 214 0.48 2.74 22.60
C LYS A 214 -0.61 3.26 21.68
N ALA A 215 -0.54 2.95 20.38
CA ALA A 215 -1.53 3.46 19.44
C ALA A 215 -2.83 2.64 19.45
N PHE A 216 -2.75 1.30 19.53
CA PHE A 216 -3.93 0.45 19.41
C PHE A 216 -4.89 0.58 20.60
N SER A 217 -6.10 1.07 20.32
CA SER A 217 -7.19 1.19 21.29
C SER A 217 -7.88 -0.15 21.51
N LYS A 218 -7.69 -0.75 22.70
CA LYS A 218 -8.41 -1.96 23.12
C LYS A 218 -9.92 -1.77 23.27
N LYS A 219 -10.42 -0.53 23.27
CA LYS A 219 -11.85 -0.19 23.35
C LYS A 219 -12.51 -0.19 21.97
N THR A 220 -11.87 0.42 20.97
CA THR A 220 -12.50 0.69 19.68
C THR A 220 -11.90 -0.10 18.52
N GLY A 221 -10.63 -0.50 18.63
CA GLY A 221 -9.86 -1.15 17.56
C GLY A 221 -9.14 -0.16 16.64
N ASP A 222 -9.23 1.15 16.91
CA ASP A 222 -8.52 2.20 16.17
C ASP A 222 -7.05 2.28 16.60
N PHE A 223 -6.22 2.93 15.80
CA PHE A 223 -4.90 3.42 16.16
C PHE A 223 -4.94 4.93 16.42
N VAL A 224 -4.52 5.34 17.61
CA VAL A 224 -4.45 6.75 17.99
C VAL A 224 -3.29 6.99 18.95
N ILE A 225 -2.41 7.91 18.59
CA ILE A 225 -1.50 8.57 19.54
C ILE A 225 -1.94 10.02 19.55
N ALA A 226 -2.37 10.52 20.71
CA ALA A 226 -2.75 11.92 20.82
C ALA A 226 -1.50 12.79 20.64
N GLY A 227 -1.47 13.53 19.54
CA GLY A 227 -0.35 14.40 19.17
C GLY A 227 -0.82 15.70 18.53
N SER A 228 0.12 16.41 17.89
CA SER A 228 -0.14 17.73 17.30
C SER A 228 -1.14 17.69 16.13
N PHE A 229 -1.15 16.61 15.34
CA PHE A 229 -1.93 16.52 14.10
C PHE A 229 -3.30 15.85 14.26
N SER A 230 -3.43 14.92 15.21
CA SER A 230 -4.73 14.35 15.55
C SER A 230 -4.80 13.95 17.02
N LYS A 231 -5.93 14.30 17.64
CA LYS A 231 -6.28 13.91 19.01
C LYS A 231 -7.38 12.84 19.04
N LYS A 232 -7.89 12.44 17.88
CA LYS A 232 -9.06 11.55 17.74
C LYS A 232 -8.79 10.47 16.72
N ALA A 233 -9.34 9.28 16.98
CA ALA A 233 -9.31 8.17 16.03
C ALA A 233 -9.95 8.58 14.69
N ASN A 234 -9.32 8.16 13.59
CA ASN A 234 -9.76 8.46 12.24
C ASN A 234 -9.25 7.37 11.28
N SER A 235 -9.91 7.23 10.13
CA SER A 235 -9.60 6.16 9.18
C SER A 235 -8.24 6.28 8.51
N ASN A 236 -7.67 7.48 8.38
CA ASN A 236 -6.35 7.68 7.78
C ASN A 236 -5.25 7.07 8.65
N SER A 237 -5.27 7.38 9.95
CA SER A 237 -4.33 6.79 10.92
C SER A 237 -4.48 5.27 11.00
N ASP A 238 -5.71 4.77 11.03
CA ASP A 238 -5.97 3.33 10.97
C ASP A 238 -5.39 2.69 9.71
N ALA A 239 -5.67 3.28 8.55
CA ALA A 239 -5.20 2.79 7.26
C ALA A 239 -3.67 2.75 7.19
N LEU A 240 -2.99 3.81 7.62
CA LEU A 240 -1.53 3.89 7.55
C LEU A 240 -0.85 2.93 8.54
N ALA A 241 -1.39 2.77 9.75
CA ALA A 241 -0.91 1.75 10.68
C ALA A 241 -1.10 0.32 10.12
N ILE A 242 -2.28 0.02 9.56
CA ILE A 242 -2.57 -1.28 8.93
C ILE A 242 -1.62 -1.56 7.76
N ALA A 243 -1.42 -0.58 6.88
CA ALA A 243 -0.55 -0.71 5.72
C ALA A 243 0.91 -0.92 6.15
N GLY A 244 1.39 -0.14 7.11
CA GLY A 244 2.74 -0.24 7.67
C GLY A 244 3.00 -1.60 8.31
N LEU A 245 2.15 -2.03 9.24
CA LEU A 245 2.23 -3.35 9.90
C LEU A 245 2.25 -4.48 8.86
N SER A 246 1.34 -4.44 7.89
CA SER A 246 1.25 -5.45 6.83
C SER A 246 2.51 -5.47 5.95
N ALA A 247 3.05 -4.30 5.58
CA ALA A 247 4.25 -4.19 4.76
C ALA A 247 5.50 -4.78 5.44
N VAL A 248 5.56 -4.74 6.78
CA VAL A 248 6.63 -5.37 7.56
C VAL A 248 6.33 -6.81 7.98
N GLY A 249 5.23 -7.39 7.54
CA GLY A 249 4.88 -8.80 7.77
C GLY A 249 4.17 -9.07 9.10
N VAL A 250 3.66 -8.03 9.77
CA VAL A 250 2.86 -8.16 10.98
C VAL A 250 1.39 -8.22 10.60
N ASN A 251 0.68 -9.25 11.09
CA ASN A 251 -0.74 -9.42 10.83
C ASN A 251 -1.60 -8.52 11.74
N PRO A 252 -2.29 -7.48 11.21
CA PRO A 252 -3.10 -6.60 12.04
C PRO A 252 -4.28 -7.31 12.73
N GLU A 253 -4.77 -8.44 12.20
CA GLU A 253 -5.86 -9.22 12.81
C GLU A 253 -5.48 -9.88 14.15
N LYS A 254 -4.18 -9.94 14.49
CA LYS A 254 -3.73 -10.40 15.81
C LYS A 254 -4.09 -9.37 16.90
N LEU A 255 -4.25 -8.11 16.54
CA LEU A 255 -4.74 -7.07 17.44
C LEU A 255 -6.27 -7.12 17.50
N LYS A 256 -6.80 -7.24 18.72
CA LYS A 256 -8.25 -7.31 18.97
C LYS A 256 -8.62 -6.53 20.21
N THR A 257 -9.79 -5.89 20.18
CA THR A 257 -10.49 -5.41 21.37
C THR A 257 -10.98 -6.58 22.22
N LYS A 258 -11.46 -6.31 23.44
CA LYS A 258 -12.14 -7.33 24.27
C LYS A 258 -13.37 -7.93 23.57
N SER A 259 -14.04 -7.15 22.74
CA SER A 259 -15.20 -7.57 21.93
C SER A 259 -14.84 -8.17 20.56
N GLY A 260 -13.55 -8.45 20.30
CA GLY A 260 -13.11 -9.12 19.07
C GLY A 260 -13.07 -8.24 17.82
N VAL A 261 -13.15 -6.91 17.95
CA VAL A 261 -12.97 -5.99 16.82
C VAL A 261 -11.49 -5.88 16.47
N THR A 262 -11.15 -6.17 15.22
CA THR A 262 -9.79 -6.08 14.69
C THR A 262 -9.60 -4.75 13.95
N PRO A 263 -8.36 -4.28 13.73
CA PRO A 263 -8.10 -3.08 12.94
C PRO A 263 -8.75 -3.12 11.55
N ILE A 264 -8.71 -4.26 10.86
CA ILE A 264 -9.30 -4.40 9.52
C ILE A 264 -10.81 -4.20 9.58
N LYS A 265 -11.50 -4.85 10.53
CA LYS A 265 -12.94 -4.66 10.75
C LYS A 265 -13.26 -3.23 11.16
N ARG A 266 -12.40 -2.61 11.97
CA ARG A 266 -12.59 -1.22 12.42
C ARG A 266 -12.48 -0.24 11.27
N LEU A 267 -11.45 -0.34 10.44
CA LEU A 267 -11.28 0.48 9.26
C LEU A 267 -12.48 0.38 8.32
N ILE A 268 -12.96 -0.83 8.03
CA ILE A 268 -14.12 -1.05 7.14
C ILE A 268 -15.40 -0.38 7.68
N LYS A 269 -15.56 -0.20 9.01
CA LYS A 269 -16.71 0.52 9.57
C LYS A 269 -16.75 2.01 9.20
N TYR A 270 -15.62 2.60 8.79
CA TYR A 270 -15.61 3.97 8.25
C TYR A 270 -16.17 4.04 6.83
N GLN A 271 -16.38 2.91 6.13
CA GLN A 271 -16.85 2.89 4.75
C GLN A 271 -18.37 3.13 4.66
N LYS A 272 -18.76 4.02 3.76
CA LYS A 272 -20.15 4.28 3.38
C LYS A 272 -20.67 3.20 2.44
N SER A 273 -21.99 3.08 2.32
CA SER A 273 -22.64 2.28 1.26
C SER A 273 -22.21 2.68 -0.15
N SER A 274 -21.85 3.95 -0.37
CA SER A 274 -21.31 4.44 -1.65
C SER A 274 -19.89 3.95 -1.96
N GLY A 275 -19.19 3.32 -1.01
CA GLY A 275 -17.80 2.88 -1.14
C GLY A 275 -16.74 3.88 -0.68
N GLN A 276 -17.10 5.16 -0.53
CA GLN A 276 -16.23 6.20 0.05
C GLN A 276 -16.01 5.95 1.55
N PHE A 277 -14.80 6.20 2.04
CA PHE A 277 -14.50 6.17 3.47
C PHE A 277 -14.69 7.53 4.11
N ARG A 278 -15.23 7.53 5.32
CA ARG A 278 -15.27 8.69 6.22
C ARG A 278 -13.90 8.95 6.79
N TRP A 279 -13.57 10.22 7.05
CA TRP A 279 -12.41 10.54 7.88
C TRP A 279 -12.69 10.24 9.36
N TRP A 280 -13.76 10.83 9.92
CA TRP A 280 -14.25 10.54 11.26
C TRP A 280 -15.50 9.67 11.24
N MET A 281 -15.60 8.78 12.23
CA MET A 281 -16.76 7.92 12.40
C MET A 281 -18.02 8.77 12.54
N GLY A 282 -19.06 8.46 11.77
CA GLY A 282 -20.31 9.23 11.78
C GLY A 282 -20.28 10.59 11.07
N SER A 283 -19.15 11.03 10.50
CA SER A 283 -19.06 12.31 9.77
C SER A 283 -19.01 12.16 8.24
N ASN A 284 -19.62 13.10 7.53
CA ASN A 284 -19.54 13.28 6.07
C ASN A 284 -18.66 14.48 5.68
N SER A 285 -17.80 14.97 6.58
CA SER A 285 -16.91 16.12 6.31
C SER A 285 -15.43 15.76 6.48
N GLY A 286 -14.56 16.70 6.09
CA GLY A 286 -13.10 16.59 6.20
C GLY A 286 -12.47 15.80 5.05
N SER A 287 -11.38 15.09 5.33
CA SER A 287 -10.47 14.49 4.33
C SER A 287 -11.01 13.23 3.64
N LEU A 288 -12.24 13.23 3.13
CA LEU A 288 -12.93 12.04 2.62
C LEU A 288 -12.23 11.36 1.44
N GLN A 289 -11.69 12.13 0.49
CA GLN A 289 -10.99 11.56 -0.66
C GLN A 289 -9.71 10.85 -0.20
N MET A 290 -8.91 11.50 0.65
CA MET A 290 -7.70 10.90 1.22
C MET A 290 -8.04 9.68 2.08
N ALA A 291 -9.07 9.76 2.93
CA ALA A 291 -9.56 8.62 3.71
C ALA A 291 -9.89 7.43 2.80
N THR A 292 -10.56 7.68 1.66
CA THR A 292 -10.91 6.64 0.69
C THR A 292 -9.68 6.04 0.03
N GLN A 293 -8.74 6.87 -0.44
CA GLN A 293 -7.50 6.45 -1.07
C GLN A 293 -6.66 5.57 -0.13
N GLN A 294 -6.42 6.08 1.09
CA GLN A 294 -5.56 5.41 2.06
C GLN A 294 -6.18 4.12 2.56
N SER A 295 -7.49 4.11 2.85
CA SER A 295 -8.18 2.89 3.24
C SER A 295 -8.14 1.82 2.14
N ALA A 296 -8.35 2.23 0.88
CA ALA A 296 -8.31 1.32 -0.26
C ALA A 296 -6.94 0.63 -0.41
N TYR A 297 -5.86 1.41 -0.46
CA TYR A 297 -4.53 0.82 -0.63
C TYR A 297 -4.03 0.11 0.64
N ALA A 298 -4.48 0.50 1.84
CA ALA A 298 -4.11 -0.18 3.08
C ALA A 298 -4.70 -1.59 3.14
N LEU A 299 -5.98 -1.72 2.80
CA LEU A 299 -6.64 -3.02 2.67
C LEU A 299 -6.00 -3.87 1.58
N GLU A 300 -5.55 -3.26 0.47
CA GLU A 300 -4.79 -3.98 -0.56
C GLU A 300 -3.39 -4.41 -0.07
N GLN A 301 -2.69 -3.58 0.70
CA GLN A 301 -1.41 -3.97 1.31
C GLN A 301 -1.59 -5.11 2.31
N TYR A 302 -2.69 -5.13 3.06
CA TYR A 302 -3.08 -6.26 3.90
C TYR A 302 -3.37 -7.52 3.06
N SER A 303 -4.10 -7.39 1.94
CA SER A 303 -4.31 -8.48 0.97
C SER A 303 -2.99 -9.05 0.44
N TYR A 304 -2.05 -8.18 0.03
CA TYR A 304 -0.71 -8.58 -0.42
C TYR A 304 0.07 -9.30 0.68
N PHE A 305 -0.02 -8.84 1.93
CA PHE A 305 0.58 -9.53 3.06
C PHE A 305 0.00 -10.94 3.24
N LYS A 306 -1.33 -11.09 3.18
CA LYS A 306 -2.00 -12.40 3.28
C LYS A 306 -1.63 -13.36 2.16
N ALA A 307 -1.29 -12.83 0.99
CA ALA A 307 -0.87 -13.59 -0.18
C ALA A 307 0.66 -13.67 -0.35
N ASN A 308 1.47 -13.20 0.61
CA ASN A 308 2.93 -13.15 0.53
C ASN A 308 3.48 -12.41 -0.72
N LYS A 309 2.79 -11.37 -1.20
CA LYS A 309 3.15 -10.60 -2.41
C LYS A 309 4.09 -9.42 -2.14
N GLY A 310 4.47 -9.19 -0.87
CA GLY A 310 5.31 -8.07 -0.47
C GLY A 310 4.60 -6.71 -0.51
N SER A 311 5.32 -5.67 -0.93
CA SER A 311 4.82 -4.28 -0.93
C SER A 311 3.96 -3.97 -2.16
N ILE A 312 2.84 -3.27 -1.97
CA ILE A 312 2.02 -2.71 -3.06
C ILE A 312 2.72 -1.60 -3.84
N PHE A 313 3.88 -1.13 -3.37
CA PHE A 313 4.68 -0.16 -4.10
C PHE A 313 5.69 -0.81 -5.04
N LYS A 314 5.93 -2.13 -4.98
CA LYS A 314 6.83 -2.83 -5.90
C LYS A 314 6.10 -3.20 -7.20
N PHE A 315 6.39 -2.50 -8.30
CA PHE A 315 5.72 -2.60 -9.61
C PHE A 315 6.45 -3.51 -10.60
#